data_AF-X1EZ28-F1
#
_entry.id   AF-X1EZ28-F1
#
_cell.length_a   1.000
_cell.length_b   1.000
_cell.length_c   1.000
_cell.angle_alpha   90.00
_cell.angle_beta   90.00
_cell.angle_gamma   90.00
#
_symmetry.space_group_name_H-M   'P 1'
#
loop_
_entity.id
_entity.type
_entity.pdbx_description
1 polymer ?
#
loop_
_entity_poly.entity_id
_entity_poly.type
_entity_poly.pdbx_seq_one_letter_code
_entity_poly.pdbx_strand_id
1 'polypeptide(L)'
;NQGTISKPKIKAEFYYKSKLNKEYTIALLKELDYRFESSKDYSEFYKQFEKDKLVGKVLKKFKGMHGFCIEGLYEYLMIAILLQNANVKRTVQMTNVMLEKYGDLIQFNGIKLYQIWKPERMLKASESELRALKVGYRAKNFIRATKDYLKLDKFAMRKLSTDEIRKELLKIYGVGPASVDYIMCGVFHRSVLT
;
A
#
# COMPACT_ATOMS: atom_id res chain seq x y z
N ASN A 1 2.31 -17.58 -13.39
CA ASN A 1 3.51 -18.13 -12.73
C ASN A 1 4.26 -19.05 -13.68
N GLN A 2 5.59 -19.01 -13.66
CA GLN A 2 6.45 -19.84 -14.53
C GLN A 2 7.38 -20.78 -13.72
N GLY A 3 7.20 -20.87 -12.41
CA GLY A 3 8.05 -21.66 -11.52
C GLY A 3 7.27 -22.68 -10.69
N THR A 4 7.97 -23.32 -9.77
CA THR A 4 7.43 -24.29 -8.80
C THR A 4 7.60 -23.77 -7.37
N ILE A 5 7.01 -24.44 -6.38
CA ILE A 5 7.19 -24.07 -4.96
C ILE A 5 8.67 -24.12 -4.54
N SER A 6 9.45 -25.07 -5.07
CA SER A 6 10.89 -25.23 -4.77
C SER A 6 11.80 -24.37 -5.64
N LYS A 7 11.31 -23.88 -6.78
CA LYS A 7 12.01 -22.98 -7.70
C LYS A 7 11.03 -21.90 -8.19
N PRO A 8 10.67 -20.93 -7.33
CA PRO A 8 9.64 -19.95 -7.66
C PRO A 8 10.10 -19.04 -8.79
N LYS A 9 9.18 -18.75 -9.72
CA LYS A 9 9.40 -17.84 -10.83
C LYS A 9 8.10 -17.14 -11.21
N ILE A 10 8.14 -15.81 -11.20
CA ILE A 10 7.02 -14.95 -11.56
C ILE A 10 7.31 -14.33 -12.93
N LYS A 11 6.30 -14.33 -13.81
CA LYS A 11 6.33 -13.58 -15.06
C LYS A 11 5.56 -12.29 -14.80
N ALA A 12 6.21 -11.15 -15.00
CA ALA A 12 5.58 -9.84 -14.98
C ALA A 12 5.52 -9.28 -16.41
N GLU A 13 4.40 -8.68 -16.76
CA GLU A 13 4.19 -8.00 -18.04
C GLU A 13 3.84 -6.54 -17.77
N PHE A 14 4.57 -5.64 -18.42
CA PHE A 14 4.39 -4.19 -18.26
C PHE A 14 3.86 -3.60 -19.55
N TYR A 15 2.75 -2.88 -19.43
CA TYR A 15 2.14 -2.17 -20.54
C TYR A 15 2.45 -0.69 -20.41
N TYR A 16 2.94 -0.08 -21.49
CA TYR A 16 3.43 1.30 -21.51
C TYR A 16 2.99 2.01 -22.79
N LYS A 17 2.81 3.33 -22.71
CA LYS A 17 2.46 4.16 -23.88
C LYS A 17 3.66 4.42 -24.79
N SER A 18 4.86 4.47 -24.23
CA SER A 18 6.11 4.66 -24.93
C SER A 18 7.18 3.75 -24.33
N LYS A 19 8.14 3.33 -25.17
CA LYS A 19 9.17 2.35 -24.78
C LYS A 19 9.91 2.82 -23.52
N LEU A 20 9.90 1.98 -22.49
CA LEU A 20 10.65 2.23 -21.27
C LEU A 20 12.14 2.12 -21.55
N ASN A 21 12.92 3.08 -21.06
CA ASN A 21 14.37 2.99 -21.12
C ASN A 21 14.90 1.95 -20.11
N LYS A 22 16.17 1.57 -20.27
CA LYS A 22 16.79 0.52 -19.45
C LYS A 22 16.88 0.92 -17.97
N GLU A 23 17.25 2.16 -17.68
CA GLU A 23 17.39 2.66 -16.31
C GLU A 23 16.07 2.63 -15.55
N TYR A 24 15.00 3.10 -16.19
CA TYR A 24 13.65 3.08 -15.64
C TYR A 24 13.17 1.65 -15.42
N THR A 25 13.45 0.73 -16.36
CA THR A 25 13.10 -0.69 -16.21
C THR A 25 13.79 -1.30 -14.99
N ILE A 26 15.07 -1.02 -14.77
CA ILE A 26 15.81 -1.47 -13.59
C ILE A 26 15.21 -0.89 -12.31
N ALA A 27 14.89 0.41 -12.29
CA ALA A 27 14.29 1.06 -11.14
C ALA A 27 12.90 0.48 -10.82
N LEU A 28 12.08 0.21 -11.83
CA LEU A 28 10.77 -0.42 -11.70
C LEU A 28 10.88 -1.82 -11.11
N LEU A 29 11.80 -2.65 -11.60
CA LEU A 29 12.01 -4.00 -11.06
C LEU A 29 12.46 -3.97 -9.59
N LYS A 30 13.33 -3.02 -9.21
CA LYS A 30 13.72 -2.80 -7.81
C LYS A 30 12.54 -2.37 -6.94
N GLU A 31 11.68 -1.48 -7.45
CA GLU A 31 10.48 -1.05 -6.72
C GLU A 31 9.48 -2.19 -6.54
N LEU A 32 9.32 -3.06 -7.54
CA LEU A 32 8.46 -4.24 -7.43
C LEU A 32 9.03 -5.26 -6.45
N ASP A 33 10.34 -5.52 -6.49
CA ASP A 33 10.98 -6.39 -5.52
C ASP A 33 10.78 -5.89 -4.09
N TYR A 34 10.90 -4.57 -3.87
CA TYR A 34 10.58 -3.93 -2.59
C TYR A 34 9.13 -4.20 -2.19
N ARG A 35 8.15 -3.83 -3.04
CA ARG A 35 6.71 -3.94 -2.76
C ARG A 35 6.21 -5.36 -2.54
N PHE A 36 6.77 -6.31 -3.27
CA PHE A 36 6.41 -7.73 -3.17
C PHE A 36 7.32 -8.51 -2.22
N GLU A 37 8.32 -7.87 -1.61
CA GLU A 37 9.36 -8.52 -0.79
C GLU A 37 9.94 -9.81 -1.43
N SER A 38 10.07 -9.82 -2.76
CA SER A 38 10.34 -11.05 -3.53
C SER A 38 11.72 -11.64 -3.27
N SER A 39 12.70 -10.79 -2.93
CA SER A 39 14.06 -11.18 -2.59
C SER A 39 14.32 -11.29 -1.09
N LYS A 40 13.30 -11.09 -0.24
CA LYS A 40 13.49 -11.18 1.22
C LYS A 40 13.67 -12.63 1.65
N ASP A 41 14.71 -12.87 2.43
CA ASP A 41 14.97 -14.19 2.99
C ASP A 41 14.12 -14.42 4.24
N TYR A 42 13.21 -15.38 4.15
CA TYR A 42 12.37 -15.82 5.27
C TYR A 42 12.89 -17.10 5.92
N SER A 43 14.07 -17.61 5.52
CA SER A 43 14.59 -18.90 5.97
C SER A 43 14.72 -19.00 7.49
N GLU A 44 15.11 -17.91 8.16
CA GLU A 44 15.22 -17.86 9.62
C GLU A 44 13.84 -18.05 10.29
N PHE A 45 12.81 -17.35 9.80
CA PHE A 45 11.44 -17.52 10.28
C PHE A 45 10.95 -18.97 10.10
N TYR A 46 11.21 -19.59 8.94
CA TYR A 46 10.87 -21.01 8.74
C TYR A 46 11.62 -21.92 9.72
N LYS A 47 12.94 -21.74 9.89
CA LYS A 47 13.75 -22.53 10.83
C LYS A 47 13.25 -22.42 12.27
N GLN A 48 12.85 -21.22 12.69
CA GLN A 48 12.36 -20.96 14.04
C GLN A 48 11.02 -21.65 14.31
N PHE A 49 10.09 -21.61 13.34
CA PHE A 49 8.70 -22.00 13.58
C PHE A 49 8.25 -23.30 12.90
N GLU A 50 9.10 -23.97 12.10
CA GLU A 50 8.72 -25.20 11.38
C GLU A 50 8.29 -26.36 12.31
N LYS A 51 8.84 -26.41 13.53
CA LYS A 51 8.52 -27.42 14.56
C LYS A 51 7.45 -26.96 15.55
N ASP A 52 7.02 -25.70 15.46
CA ASP A 52 5.96 -25.18 16.32
C ASP A 52 4.64 -25.93 16.06
N LYS A 53 3.95 -26.31 17.14
CA LYS A 53 2.75 -27.17 17.07
C LYS A 53 1.58 -26.49 16.33
N LEU A 54 1.50 -25.16 16.39
CA LEU A 54 0.46 -24.35 15.75
C LEU A 54 0.96 -23.80 14.42
N VAL A 55 2.07 -23.07 14.44
CA VAL A 55 2.61 -22.34 13.29
C VAL A 55 3.19 -23.30 12.25
N GLY A 56 3.87 -24.38 12.66
CA GLY A 56 4.48 -25.34 11.73
C GLY A 56 3.49 -25.97 10.74
N LYS A 57 2.25 -26.23 11.17
CA LYS A 57 1.18 -26.72 10.28
C LYS A 57 0.76 -25.67 9.25
N VAL A 58 0.67 -24.41 9.67
CA VAL A 58 0.35 -23.27 8.79
C VAL A 58 1.46 -23.05 7.77
N LEU A 59 2.74 -23.11 8.18
CA LEU A 59 3.89 -22.94 7.29
C LEU A 59 3.98 -24.02 6.22
N LYS A 60 3.64 -25.27 6.56
CA LYS A 60 3.59 -26.36 5.58
C LYS A 60 2.48 -26.14 4.54
N LYS A 61 1.30 -25.69 5.00
CA LYS A 61 0.13 -25.45 4.13
C LYS A 61 0.29 -24.22 3.24
N PHE A 62 0.83 -23.13 3.79
CA PHE A 62 0.97 -21.83 3.13
C PHE A 62 2.43 -21.49 2.85
N LYS A 63 3.20 -22.49 2.43
CA LYS A 63 4.64 -22.32 2.13
C LYS A 63 4.82 -21.22 1.08
N GLY A 64 5.69 -20.27 1.40
CA GLY A 64 5.96 -19.10 0.56
C GLY A 64 5.00 -17.93 0.78
N MET A 65 4.03 -18.01 1.69
CA MET A 65 3.21 -16.85 2.07
C MET A 65 4.09 -15.81 2.80
N HIS A 66 4.02 -14.57 2.35
CA HIS A 66 4.75 -13.44 2.91
C HIS A 66 3.96 -12.14 2.74
N GLY A 67 4.42 -11.08 3.42
CA GLY A 67 3.85 -9.75 3.29
C GLY A 67 4.14 -9.16 1.92
N PHE A 68 3.21 -8.34 1.43
CA PHE A 68 3.41 -7.49 0.27
C PHE A 68 2.52 -6.25 0.41
N CYS A 69 2.90 -5.17 -0.28
CA CYS A 69 2.11 -3.96 -0.37
C CYS A 69 2.33 -3.36 -1.76
N ILE A 70 1.32 -3.48 -2.62
CA ILE A 70 1.43 -2.94 -3.98
C ILE A 70 1.21 -1.44 -4.02
N GLU A 71 0.62 -0.87 -2.97
CA GLU A 71 0.26 0.54 -2.85
C GLU A 71 1.46 1.41 -2.47
N GLY A 72 1.53 2.61 -3.04
CA GLY A 72 2.41 3.64 -2.49
C GLY A 72 1.89 4.19 -1.16
N LEU A 73 2.74 4.88 -0.39
CA LEU A 73 2.35 5.50 0.89
C LEU A 73 1.05 6.33 0.80
N TYR A 74 0.90 7.15 -0.25
CA TYR A 74 -0.32 7.95 -0.43
C TYR A 74 -1.57 7.10 -0.64
N GLU A 75 -1.50 6.12 -1.53
CA GLU A 75 -2.61 5.24 -1.86
C GLU A 75 -3.03 4.46 -0.61
N TYR A 76 -2.06 3.95 0.14
CA TYR A 76 -2.27 3.27 1.40
C TYR A 76 -2.94 4.17 2.44
N LEU A 77 -2.50 5.43 2.57
CA LEU A 77 -3.12 6.40 3.49
C LEU A 77 -4.59 6.66 3.13
N MET A 78 -4.90 6.83 1.83
CA MET A 78 -6.29 7.06 1.39
C MET A 78 -7.17 5.83 1.67
N ILE A 79 -6.64 4.62 1.43
CA ILE A 79 -7.31 3.36 1.74
C ILE A 79 -7.51 3.20 3.25
N ALA A 80 -6.50 3.49 4.06
CA ALA A 80 -6.60 3.44 5.51
C ALA A 80 -7.69 4.38 6.04
N ILE A 81 -7.78 5.61 5.52
CA ILE A 81 -8.84 6.56 5.87
C ILE A 81 -10.23 5.99 5.51
N LEU A 82 -10.37 5.36 4.34
CA LEU A 82 -11.63 4.72 3.92
C LEU A 82 -12.04 3.57 4.87
N LEU A 83 -11.07 2.77 5.32
CA LEU A 83 -11.30 1.58 6.15
C LEU A 83 -11.61 1.87 7.61
N GLN A 84 -11.11 2.97 8.17
CA GLN A 84 -11.29 3.33 9.59
C GLN A 84 -12.76 3.28 9.98
N ASN A 85 -13.13 2.56 11.04
CA ASN A 85 -14.49 2.52 11.62
C ASN A 85 -15.62 2.29 10.60
N ALA A 86 -15.41 1.40 9.61
CA ALA A 86 -16.42 1.04 8.61
C ALA A 86 -16.42 -0.48 8.36
N ASN A 87 -17.60 -1.04 8.12
CA ASN A 87 -17.72 -2.41 7.61
C ASN A 87 -17.38 -2.48 6.12
N VAL A 88 -17.13 -3.70 5.61
CA VAL A 88 -16.71 -3.93 4.22
C VAL A 88 -17.68 -3.31 3.21
N LYS A 89 -18.99 -3.53 3.36
CA LYS A 89 -20.01 -2.97 2.46
C LYS A 89 -19.91 -1.45 2.38
N ARG A 90 -19.72 -0.79 3.52
CA ARG A 90 -19.60 0.66 3.60
C ARG A 90 -18.31 1.17 2.98
N THR A 91 -17.19 0.50 3.22
CA THR A 91 -15.91 0.85 2.59
C THR A 91 -16.02 0.74 1.09
N VAL A 92 -16.54 -0.36 0.55
CA VAL A 92 -16.71 -0.55 -0.91
C VAL A 92 -17.53 0.59 -1.53
N GLN A 93 -18.64 0.98 -0.90
CA GLN A 93 -19.45 2.12 -1.37
C GLN A 93 -18.67 3.43 -1.39
N MET A 94 -17.95 3.75 -0.32
CA MET A 94 -17.15 4.98 -0.25
C MET A 94 -16.01 4.97 -1.27
N THR A 95 -15.31 3.84 -1.40
CA THR A 95 -14.24 3.66 -2.38
C THR A 95 -14.75 3.88 -3.80
N ASN A 96 -15.86 3.25 -4.20
CA ASN A 96 -16.40 3.38 -5.55
C ASN A 96 -16.77 4.83 -5.88
N VAL A 97 -17.53 5.49 -5.01
CA VAL A 97 -17.95 6.89 -5.23
C VAL A 97 -16.75 7.84 -5.30
N MET A 98 -15.74 7.61 -4.46
CA MET A 98 -14.52 8.41 -4.48
C MET A 98 -13.67 8.15 -5.73
N LEU A 99 -13.56 6.91 -6.20
CA LEU A 99 -12.86 6.56 -7.43
C LEU A 99 -13.60 7.06 -8.68
N GLU A 100 -14.92 7.03 -8.70
CA GLU A 100 -15.72 7.59 -9.79
C GLU A 100 -15.56 9.12 -9.88
N LYS A 101 -15.59 9.81 -8.74
CA LYS A 101 -15.49 11.28 -8.70
C LYS A 101 -14.07 11.78 -8.89
N TYR A 102 -13.09 11.10 -8.29
CA TYR A 102 -11.72 11.59 -8.21
C TYR A 102 -10.67 10.61 -8.72
N GLY A 103 -10.95 9.32 -8.90
CA GLY A 103 -9.96 8.37 -9.41
C GLY A 103 -9.52 8.69 -10.84
N ASP A 104 -8.32 8.23 -11.21
CA ASP A 104 -7.86 8.28 -12.59
C ASP A 104 -8.28 6.98 -13.30
N LEU A 105 -9.09 7.10 -14.35
CA LEU A 105 -9.46 5.97 -15.19
C LEU A 105 -8.28 5.59 -16.10
N ILE A 106 -7.79 4.38 -15.94
CA ILE A 106 -6.78 3.75 -16.78
C ILE A 106 -7.49 2.70 -17.64
N GLN A 107 -7.35 2.82 -18.96
CA GLN A 107 -7.88 1.84 -19.90
C GLN A 107 -6.75 1.17 -20.67
N PHE A 108 -6.75 -0.16 -20.67
CA PHE A 108 -5.78 -0.96 -21.41
C PHE A 108 -6.41 -2.26 -21.88
N ASN A 109 -6.25 -2.61 -23.17
CA ASN A 109 -6.80 -3.83 -23.78
C ASN A 109 -8.30 -4.07 -23.47
N GLY A 110 -9.11 -3.01 -23.53
CA GLY A 110 -10.54 -3.05 -23.18
C GLY A 110 -10.84 -3.14 -21.67
N ILE A 111 -9.83 -3.33 -20.81
CA ILE A 111 -9.97 -3.36 -19.35
C ILE A 111 -9.92 -1.93 -18.82
N LYS A 112 -10.90 -1.56 -18.01
CA LYS A 112 -10.98 -0.28 -17.30
C LYS A 112 -10.63 -0.50 -15.83
N LEU A 113 -9.64 0.25 -15.34
CA LEU A 113 -9.17 0.23 -13.96
C LEU A 113 -9.19 1.66 -13.41
N TYR A 114 -9.45 1.81 -12.11
CA TYR A 114 -9.33 3.09 -11.44
C TYR A 114 -8.09 3.09 -10.56
N GLN A 115 -7.26 4.12 -10.70
CA GLN A 115 -6.21 4.43 -9.74
C GLN A 115 -6.76 5.41 -8.70
N ILE A 116 -6.28 5.28 -7.45
CA ILE A 116 -6.50 6.32 -6.43
C ILE A 116 -6.04 7.67 -7.00
N TRP A 117 -6.83 8.70 -6.71
CA TRP A 117 -6.60 10.07 -7.14
C TRP A 117 -5.21 10.59 -6.77
N LYS A 118 -4.74 11.62 -7.47
CA LYS A 118 -3.50 12.32 -7.10
C LYS A 118 -3.73 13.32 -5.96
N PRO A 119 -2.69 13.64 -5.16
CA PRO A 119 -2.78 14.64 -4.09
C PRO A 119 -3.41 15.97 -4.51
N GLU A 120 -3.04 16.49 -5.68
CA GLU A 120 -3.49 17.80 -6.17
C GLU A 120 -5.02 17.84 -6.35
N ARG A 121 -5.64 16.70 -6.69
CA ARG A 121 -7.09 16.61 -6.85
C ARG A 121 -7.81 16.68 -5.51
N MET A 122 -7.25 16.09 -4.44
CA MET A 122 -7.81 16.24 -3.10
C MET A 122 -7.63 17.64 -2.53
N LEU A 123 -6.51 18.31 -2.84
CA LEU A 123 -6.29 19.67 -2.37
C LEU A 123 -7.24 20.69 -2.99
N LYS A 124 -7.77 20.41 -4.18
CA LYS A 124 -8.77 21.24 -4.86
C LYS A 124 -10.20 20.96 -4.40
N ALA A 125 -10.46 19.79 -3.80
CA ALA A 125 -11.80 19.44 -3.32
C ALA A 125 -12.14 20.24 -2.06
N SER A 126 -13.37 20.72 -1.97
CA SER A 126 -13.90 21.29 -0.74
C SER A 126 -14.38 20.19 0.22
N GLU A 127 -14.36 20.48 1.52
CA GLU A 127 -14.88 19.54 2.52
C GLU A 127 -16.38 19.26 2.30
N SER A 128 -17.15 20.26 1.86
CA SER A 128 -18.58 20.13 1.56
C SER A 128 -18.86 19.17 0.39
N GLU A 129 -18.10 19.27 -0.71
CA GLU A 129 -18.20 18.33 -1.85
C GLU A 129 -17.92 16.90 -1.41
N LEU A 130 -16.84 16.69 -0.63
CA LEU A 130 -16.51 15.38 -0.09
C LEU A 130 -17.62 14.84 0.81
N ARG A 131 -18.17 15.68 1.71
CA ARG A 131 -19.29 15.28 2.57
C ARG A 131 -20.54 14.91 1.76
N ALA A 132 -20.79 15.57 0.63
CA ALA A 132 -21.89 15.22 -0.27
C ALA A 132 -21.75 13.80 -0.87
N LEU A 133 -20.52 13.29 -1.03
CA LEU A 133 -20.25 11.89 -1.37
C LEU A 133 -20.50 10.91 -0.21
N LYS A 134 -21.03 11.41 0.91
CA LYS A 134 -21.35 10.65 2.12
C LYS A 134 -20.13 9.97 2.74
N VAL A 135 -18.91 10.47 2.60
CA VAL A 135 -17.74 9.86 3.29
C VAL A 135 -17.63 10.24 4.79
N GLY A 136 -18.52 11.13 5.26
CA GLY A 136 -18.64 11.52 6.66
C GLY A 136 -17.44 12.33 7.15
N TYR A 137 -16.97 12.05 8.36
CA TYR A 137 -15.83 12.76 8.97
C TYR A 137 -14.52 12.61 8.16
N ARG A 138 -14.42 11.57 7.32
CA ARG A 138 -13.25 11.30 6.47
C ARG A 138 -13.00 12.39 5.43
N ALA A 139 -14.01 13.19 5.09
CA ALA A 139 -13.87 14.33 4.18
C ALA A 139 -12.71 15.26 4.61
N LYS A 140 -12.68 15.61 5.90
CA LYS A 140 -11.60 16.42 6.49
C LYS A 140 -10.27 15.67 6.50
N ASN A 141 -10.29 14.36 6.76
CA ASN A 141 -9.09 13.53 6.80
C ASN A 141 -8.40 13.46 5.43
N PHE A 142 -9.14 13.25 4.34
CA PHE A 142 -8.56 13.20 2.99
C PHE A 142 -7.76 14.47 2.66
N ILE A 143 -8.33 15.64 2.92
CA ILE A 143 -7.67 16.93 2.64
C ILE A 143 -6.44 17.11 3.53
N ARG A 144 -6.59 16.95 4.86
CA ARG A 144 -5.51 17.23 5.82
C ARG A 144 -4.37 16.22 5.72
N ALA A 145 -4.68 14.93 5.64
CA ALA A 145 -3.67 13.89 5.45
C ALA A 145 -2.93 14.06 4.13
N THR A 146 -3.60 14.51 3.06
CA THR A 146 -2.94 14.85 1.80
C THR A 146 -1.94 16.00 1.97
N LYS A 147 -2.32 17.07 2.69
CA LYS A 147 -1.41 18.20 2.97
C LYS A 147 -0.18 17.76 3.77
N ASP A 148 -0.36 16.85 4.74
CA ASP A 148 0.75 16.36 5.55
C ASP A 148 1.63 15.37 4.76
N TYR A 149 1.04 14.49 3.94
CA TYR A 149 1.77 13.59 3.06
C TYR A 149 2.71 14.34 2.11
N LEU A 150 2.28 15.47 1.54
CA LEU A 150 3.10 16.25 0.61
C LEU A 150 4.35 16.87 1.23
N LYS A 151 4.46 16.89 2.56
CA LYS A 151 5.66 17.33 3.28
C LYS A 151 6.69 16.21 3.44
N LEU A 152 6.33 14.98 3.09
CA LEU A 152 7.15 13.80 3.27
C LEU A 152 7.87 13.41 1.98
N ASP A 153 9.13 13.02 2.09
CA ASP A 153 9.81 12.25 1.05
C ASP A 153 9.74 10.75 1.41
N LYS A 154 8.75 10.07 0.83
CA LYS A 154 8.51 8.64 1.07
C LYS A 154 9.71 7.75 0.75
N PHE A 155 10.57 8.14 -0.20
CA PHE A 155 11.72 7.32 -0.59
C PHE A 155 12.89 7.56 0.37
N ALA A 156 13.12 8.80 0.79
CA ALA A 156 14.08 9.11 1.84
C ALA A 156 13.71 8.43 3.17
N MET A 157 12.41 8.41 3.52
CA MET A 157 11.91 7.75 4.72
C MET A 157 12.28 6.27 4.81
N ARG A 158 12.44 5.55 3.69
CA ARG A 158 12.86 4.13 3.71
C ARG A 158 14.25 3.91 4.32
N LYS A 159 15.07 4.97 4.40
CA LYS A 159 16.42 4.93 5.00
C LYS A 159 16.45 5.27 6.49
N LEU A 160 15.34 5.77 7.04
CA LEU A 160 15.23 6.11 8.45
C LEU A 160 15.10 4.84 9.32
N SER A 161 15.36 5.00 10.62
CA SER A 161 15.07 3.99 11.63
C SER A 161 13.56 3.77 11.81
N THR A 162 13.19 2.62 12.38
CA THR A 162 11.78 2.28 12.67
C THR A 162 11.08 3.37 13.48
N ASP A 163 11.74 3.89 14.51
CA ASP A 163 11.18 4.92 15.41
C ASP A 163 11.02 6.27 14.70
N GLU A 164 11.97 6.66 13.86
CA GLU A 164 11.86 7.88 13.06
C GLU A 164 10.71 7.80 12.05
N ILE A 165 10.56 6.67 11.33
CA ILE A 165 9.42 6.49 10.42
C ILE A 165 8.11 6.58 11.19
N ARG A 166 7.99 5.89 12.33
CA ARG A 166 6.81 5.94 13.21
C ARG A 166 6.51 7.38 13.64
N LYS A 167 7.52 8.14 14.05
CA LYS A 167 7.37 9.55 14.44
C LYS A 167 6.89 10.42 13.29
N GLU A 168 7.42 10.25 12.08
CA GLU A 168 6.96 11.00 10.91
C GLU A 168 5.51 10.65 10.53
N LEU A 169 5.14 9.37 10.56
CA LEU A 169 3.78 8.92 10.23
C LEU A 169 2.73 9.46 11.22
N LEU A 170 3.06 9.53 12.52
CA LEU A 170 2.17 10.09 13.54
C LEU A 170 1.90 11.60 13.38
N LYS A 171 2.70 12.31 12.59
CA LYS A 171 2.43 13.73 12.28
C LYS A 171 1.30 13.90 11.27
N ILE A 172 0.94 12.85 10.52
CA ILE A 172 -0.11 12.90 9.50
C ILE A 172 -1.47 12.96 10.18
N TYR A 173 -2.27 13.97 9.87
CA TYR A 173 -3.60 14.10 10.46
C TYR A 173 -4.49 12.87 10.21
N GLY A 174 -5.06 12.32 11.28
CA GLY A 174 -5.95 11.16 11.21
C GLY A 174 -5.23 9.81 11.15
N VAL A 175 -3.89 9.79 11.22
CA VAL A 175 -3.09 8.57 11.36
C VAL A 175 -2.76 8.38 12.85
N GLY A 176 -3.36 7.35 13.45
CA GLY A 176 -3.07 6.93 14.83
C GLY A 176 -2.16 5.70 14.90
N PRO A 177 -1.75 5.26 16.11
CA PRO A 177 -0.82 4.14 16.30
C PRO A 177 -1.17 2.88 15.51
N ALA A 178 -2.45 2.47 15.52
CA ALA A 178 -2.90 1.31 14.76
C ALA A 178 -2.69 1.48 13.25
N SER A 179 -2.99 2.66 12.68
CA SER A 179 -2.73 2.94 11.26
C SER A 179 -1.23 2.96 10.95
N VAL A 180 -0.42 3.47 11.88
CA VAL A 180 1.04 3.44 11.73
C VAL A 180 1.55 2.01 11.64
N ASP A 181 1.07 1.09 12.47
CA ASP A 181 1.56 -0.29 12.43
C ASP A 181 1.25 -0.97 11.09
N TYR A 182 0.07 -0.74 10.53
CA TYR A 182 -0.28 -1.22 9.18
C TYR A 182 0.62 -0.61 8.10
N ILE A 183 0.91 0.70 8.17
CA ILE A 183 1.79 1.38 7.21
C ILE A 183 3.24 0.91 7.36
N MET A 184 3.72 0.71 8.58
CA MET A 184 5.06 0.22 8.89
C MET A 184 5.28 -1.18 8.33
N CYS A 185 4.33 -2.08 8.57
CA CYS A 185 4.39 -3.45 8.09
C CYS A 185 4.20 -3.52 6.57
N GLY A 186 3.17 -2.86 6.03
CA GLY A 186 2.84 -2.90 4.61
C GLY A 186 3.79 -2.07 3.75
N VAL A 187 3.85 -0.76 3.95
CA VAL A 187 4.52 0.18 3.04
C VAL A 187 6.03 0.23 3.26
N PHE A 188 6.49 0.11 4.51
CA PHE A 188 7.91 0.23 4.86
C PHE A 188 8.60 -1.11 5.15
N HIS A 189 7.85 -2.21 5.19
CA HIS A 189 8.35 -3.57 5.47
C HIS A 189 9.15 -3.65 6.79
N ARG A 190 8.73 -2.90 7.80
CA ARG A 190 9.32 -2.89 9.15
C ARG A 190 8.50 -3.74 10.11
N SER A 191 9.18 -4.50 10.96
CA SER A 191 8.53 -5.17 12.09
C SER A 191 7.98 -4.13 13.06
N VAL A 192 6.76 -4.35 13.53
CA VAL A 192 6.09 -3.55 14.56
C VAL A 192 6.17 -4.21 15.94
N LEU A 193 6.69 -5.44 15.99
CA LEU A 193 6.97 -6.17 17.22
C LEU A 193 8.44 -5.94 17.60
N THR A 194 8.63 -5.12 18.63
CA THR A 194 9.87 -4.95 19.41
C THR A 194 9.49 -5.03 20.88
#